data_AF-A0A1Q7SEZ5-F1
#
_entry.id   AF-A0A1Q7SEZ5-F1
#
_cell.length_a   1.000
_cell.length_b   1.000
_cell.length_c   1.000
_cell.angle_alpha   90.00
_cell.angle_beta   90.00
_cell.angle_gamma   90.00
#
_symmetry.space_group_name_H-M   'P 1'
#
loop_
_entity.id
_entity.type
_entity.pdbx_description
1 polymer ?
#
loop_
_entity_poly.entity_id
_entity_poly.type
_entity_poly.pdbx_seq_one_letter_code
_entity_poly.pdbx_strand_id
1 'polypeptide(L)'
;MRLAASHALDRNALNQAETLGLSRPTGGLIPRVLEFARAYDPPAYDPARAKQLLAEAGYPSGFDAGDLTPFPPFFSLAEALGGYLQAVGIRTRGIYASGVVPEIEDLFQRQARELDRKKREAVLHQIQQIMHDRVLHVPIYELAFLWGVGPRVEEACVDWIKGFAYSAPYEDLRLKPGR
;
A
#
# COMPACT_ATOMS: atom_id res chain seq x y z
N MET A 1 18.46 -2.89 4.06
CA MET A 1 17.24 -3.14 4.86
C MET A 1 15.94 -2.94 4.10
N ARG A 2 15.25 -1.79 4.18
CA ARG A 2 13.86 -1.67 3.67
C ARG A 2 13.72 -1.94 2.16
N LEU A 3 14.68 -1.51 1.35
CA LEU A 3 14.75 -1.86 -0.08
C LEU A 3 14.94 -3.38 -0.32
N ALA A 4 15.73 -4.06 0.52
CA ALA A 4 15.93 -5.51 0.43
C ALA A 4 14.64 -6.28 0.72
N ALA A 5 13.89 -5.85 1.76
CA ALA A 5 12.57 -6.39 2.05
C ALA A 5 11.61 -6.18 0.86
N SER A 6 11.66 -5.02 0.21
CA SER A 6 10.80 -4.73 -0.96
C SER A 6 11.09 -5.60 -2.18
N HIS A 7 12.37 -5.94 -2.44
CA HIS A 7 12.76 -6.87 -3.52
C HIS A 7 12.43 -8.34 -3.19
N ALA A 8 12.24 -8.69 -1.92
CA ALA A 8 11.90 -10.06 -1.53
C ALA A 8 10.44 -10.45 -1.83
N LEU A 9 9.57 -9.51 -2.20
CA LEU A 9 8.12 -9.74 -2.34
C LEU A 9 7.70 -9.86 -3.80
N ASP A 10 7.12 -11.01 -4.18
CA ASP A 10 6.45 -11.16 -5.47
C ASP A 10 5.03 -10.58 -5.41
N ARG A 11 4.91 -9.29 -5.76
CA ARG A 11 3.63 -8.58 -5.78
C ARG A 11 2.63 -9.13 -6.79
N ASN A 12 3.09 -9.78 -7.86
CA ASN A 12 2.21 -10.38 -8.85
C ASN A 12 1.61 -11.68 -8.33
N ALA A 13 2.43 -12.53 -7.70
CA ALA A 13 1.95 -13.75 -7.03
C ALA A 13 0.99 -13.41 -5.87
N LEU A 14 1.32 -12.41 -5.04
CA LEU A 14 0.44 -11.93 -3.97
C LEU A 14 -0.89 -11.38 -4.51
N ASN A 15 -0.86 -10.56 -5.57
CA ASN A 15 -2.06 -10.06 -6.25
C ASN A 15 -2.95 -11.20 -6.78
N GLN A 16 -2.33 -12.22 -7.38
CA GLN A 16 -3.03 -13.39 -7.92
C GLN A 16 -3.67 -14.26 -6.84
N ALA A 17 -2.97 -14.49 -5.72
CA ALA A 17 -3.46 -15.29 -4.61
C ALA A 17 -4.59 -14.59 -3.84
N GLU A 18 -4.40 -13.33 -3.47
CA GLU A 18 -5.31 -12.61 -2.57
C GLU A 18 -6.50 -11.96 -3.28
N THR A 19 -6.33 -11.56 -4.56
CA THR A 19 -7.34 -10.74 -5.27
C THR A 19 -7.62 -11.21 -6.70
N LEU A 20 -7.25 -12.46 -7.01
CA LEU A 20 -7.43 -13.11 -8.32
C LEU A 20 -6.77 -12.34 -9.50
N GLY A 21 -5.76 -11.52 -9.21
CA GLY A 21 -5.05 -10.70 -10.19
C GLY A 21 -5.72 -9.37 -10.53
N LEU A 22 -6.85 -9.04 -9.88
CA LEU A 22 -7.65 -7.85 -10.18
C LEU A 22 -7.06 -6.55 -9.62
N SER A 23 -6.27 -6.63 -8.55
CA SER A 23 -5.59 -5.46 -7.97
C SER A 23 -4.39 -5.03 -8.83
N ARG A 24 -3.90 -3.80 -8.61
CA ARG A 24 -2.77 -3.27 -9.39
C ARG A 24 -1.52 -3.10 -8.52
N PRO A 25 -0.44 -3.86 -8.73
CA PRO A 25 0.83 -3.65 -8.05
C PRO A 25 1.31 -2.19 -8.07
N THR A 26 1.94 -1.76 -7.00
CA THR A 26 2.34 -0.35 -6.80
C THR A 26 3.58 -0.20 -5.92
N GLY A 27 4.41 0.80 -6.22
CA GLY A 27 5.45 1.31 -5.32
C GLY A 27 5.00 2.54 -4.53
N GLY A 28 3.82 3.09 -4.83
CA GLY A 28 3.27 4.28 -4.17
C GLY A 28 2.34 3.94 -3.01
N LEU A 29 2.39 4.72 -1.93
CA LEU A 29 1.46 4.59 -0.79
C LEU A 29 0.09 5.21 -1.09
N ILE A 30 0.06 6.33 -1.81
CA ILE A 30 -1.16 7.07 -2.12
C ILE A 30 -1.81 6.47 -3.37
N PRO A 31 -3.08 6.02 -3.32
CA PRO A 31 -3.76 5.50 -4.50
C PRO A 31 -3.82 6.53 -5.64
N ARG A 32 -3.48 6.11 -6.85
CA ARG A 32 -3.46 6.92 -8.10
C ARG A 32 -4.79 7.62 -8.41
N VAL A 33 -5.90 7.16 -7.82
CA VAL A 33 -7.21 7.78 -7.95
C VAL A 33 -7.33 9.09 -7.15
N LEU A 34 -6.52 9.31 -6.10
CA LEU A 34 -6.57 10.52 -5.29
C LEU A 34 -5.90 11.72 -5.99
N GLU A 35 -6.31 12.93 -5.61
CA GLU A 35 -5.69 14.16 -6.09
C GLU A 35 -4.24 14.27 -5.57
N PHE A 36 -3.33 14.80 -6.40
CA PHE A 36 -1.89 14.94 -6.10
C PHE A 36 -1.14 13.62 -5.84
N ALA A 37 -1.73 12.46 -6.17
CA ALA A 37 -1.07 11.17 -6.06
C ALA A 37 0.02 10.99 -7.13
N ARG A 38 1.24 10.66 -6.70
CA ARG A 38 2.31 10.21 -7.60
C ARG A 38 2.26 8.70 -7.77
N ALA A 39 2.25 8.27 -9.04
CA ALA A 39 2.49 6.88 -9.38
C ALA A 39 3.98 6.55 -9.19
N TYR A 40 4.26 5.45 -8.51
CA TYR A 40 5.58 4.84 -8.42
C TYR A 40 5.45 3.37 -8.80
N ASP A 41 6.39 2.87 -9.60
CA ASP A 41 6.45 1.45 -9.92
C ASP A 41 7.06 0.66 -8.75
N PRO A 42 6.55 -0.55 -8.46
CA PRO A 42 7.11 -1.37 -7.40
C PRO A 42 8.52 -1.86 -7.78
N PRO A 43 9.45 -1.99 -6.82
CA PRO A 43 10.68 -2.73 -7.03
C PRO A 43 10.40 -4.16 -7.52
N ALA A 44 11.17 -4.60 -8.52
CA ALA A 44 11.07 -5.94 -9.08
C ALA A 44 11.34 -7.02 -8.03
N TYR A 45 10.65 -8.16 -8.15
CA TYR A 45 10.91 -9.33 -7.33
C TYR A 45 12.28 -9.93 -7.67
N ASP A 46 13.22 -9.83 -6.73
CA ASP A 46 14.58 -10.33 -6.85
C ASP A 46 15.13 -10.73 -5.47
N PRO A 47 14.92 -12.00 -5.04
CA PRO A 47 15.47 -12.53 -3.80
C PRO A 47 17.01 -12.55 -3.75
N ALA A 48 17.71 -12.53 -4.89
CA ALA A 48 19.17 -12.50 -4.93
C ALA A 48 19.69 -11.10 -4.62
N ARG A 49 19.13 -10.06 -5.26
CA ARG A 49 19.42 -8.65 -4.94
C ARG A 49 19.01 -8.31 -3.51
N ALA A 50 17.89 -8.86 -3.01
CA ALA A 50 17.51 -8.72 -1.61
C ALA A 50 18.60 -9.25 -0.65
N LYS A 51 19.11 -10.48 -0.85
CA LYS A 51 20.20 -11.04 -0.05
C LYS A 51 21.49 -10.22 -0.15
N GLN A 52 21.84 -9.74 -1.34
CA GLN A 52 22.99 -8.86 -1.54
C GLN A 52 22.85 -7.55 -0.74
N LEU A 53 21.69 -6.89 -0.81
CA LEU A 53 21.38 -5.65 -0.06
C LEU A 53 21.33 -5.84 1.47
N LEU A 54 21.15 -7.08 1.95
CA LEU A 54 21.27 -7.41 3.38
C LEU A 54 22.74 -7.58 3.78
N ALA A 55 23.54 -8.26 2.96
CA ALA A 55 24.99 -8.38 3.17
C ALA A 55 25.70 -7.02 3.11
N GLU A 56 25.38 -6.18 2.11
CA GLU A 56 25.86 -4.78 1.98
C GLU A 56 25.50 -3.92 3.21
N ALA A 57 24.37 -4.22 3.88
CA ALA A 57 23.94 -3.54 5.10
C ALA A 57 24.58 -4.08 6.39
N GLY A 58 25.42 -5.12 6.31
CA GLY A 58 26.08 -5.76 7.46
C GLY A 58 25.36 -6.98 8.04
N TYR A 59 24.34 -7.51 7.36
CA TYR A 59 23.48 -8.62 7.84
C TYR A 59 23.40 -9.77 6.82
N PRO A 60 24.53 -10.43 6.48
CA PRO A 60 24.56 -11.49 5.47
C PRO A 60 23.73 -12.74 5.84
N SER A 61 23.52 -12.99 7.14
CA SER A 61 22.65 -14.07 7.66
C SER A 61 21.21 -13.59 7.95
N GLY A 62 20.85 -12.41 7.41
CA GLY A 62 19.62 -11.71 7.73
C GLY A 62 19.52 -11.30 9.20
N PHE A 63 18.32 -10.97 9.65
CA PHE A 63 18.05 -10.47 10.99
C PHE A 63 16.64 -10.84 11.44
N ASP A 64 16.37 -10.67 12.73
CA ASP A 64 15.01 -10.67 13.25
C ASP A 64 14.45 -9.25 13.13
N ALA A 65 13.43 -9.07 12.30
CA ALA A 65 12.81 -7.78 12.03
C ALA A 65 11.72 -7.42 13.05
N GLY A 66 11.47 -8.28 14.04
CA GLY A 66 10.27 -8.18 14.84
C GLY A 66 9.06 -8.37 13.93
N ASP A 67 8.11 -7.46 13.97
CA ASP A 67 6.75 -7.96 14.10
C ASP A 67 5.79 -7.61 12.97
N LEU A 68 5.26 -8.66 12.31
CA LEU A 68 4.38 -8.57 11.13
C LEU A 68 2.92 -8.74 11.54
N THR A 69 2.16 -7.64 11.52
CA THR A 69 0.75 -7.61 11.95
C THR A 69 -0.19 -7.52 10.74
N PRO A 70 -1.00 -8.54 10.43
CA PRO A 70 -2.08 -8.41 9.46
C PRO A 70 -3.17 -7.47 9.97
N PHE A 71 -3.73 -6.65 9.07
CA PHE A 71 -5.04 -6.03 9.29
C PHE A 71 -6.11 -7.05 8.88
N PRO A 72 -7.06 -7.45 9.75
CA PRO A 72 -8.14 -8.36 9.35
C PRO A 72 -8.94 -7.79 8.17
N PRO A 73 -9.21 -8.56 7.09
CA PRO A 73 -9.10 -10.00 6.98
C PRO A 73 -7.80 -10.53 6.32
N PHE A 74 -6.78 -9.70 6.09
CA PHE A 74 -5.58 -10.00 5.29
C PHE A 74 -4.54 -10.91 6.00
N PHE A 75 -4.99 -11.98 6.66
CA PHE A 75 -4.13 -12.93 7.36
C PHE A 75 -3.27 -13.76 6.39
N SER A 76 -3.87 -14.26 5.31
CA SER A 76 -3.19 -15.00 4.22
C SER A 76 -2.07 -14.19 3.56
N LEU A 77 -2.34 -12.92 3.25
CA LEU A 77 -1.32 -11.97 2.77
C LEU A 77 -0.14 -11.87 3.74
N ALA A 78 -0.38 -11.76 5.06
CA ALA A 78 0.70 -11.67 6.04
C ALA A 78 1.52 -12.97 6.16
N GLU A 79 0.88 -14.14 6.08
CA GLU A 79 1.59 -15.43 6.03
C GLU A 79 2.50 -15.51 4.79
N ALA A 80 1.99 -15.13 3.61
CA ALA A 80 2.77 -15.09 2.38
C ALA A 80 3.94 -14.09 2.45
N LEU A 81 3.70 -12.88 2.98
CA LEU A 81 4.76 -11.88 3.24
C LEU A 81 5.83 -12.43 4.19
N GLY A 82 5.45 -13.10 5.27
CA GLY A 82 6.37 -13.75 6.19
C GLY A 82 7.26 -14.80 5.51
N GLY A 83 6.66 -15.65 4.65
CA GLY A 83 7.41 -16.64 3.86
C GLY A 83 8.43 -16.01 2.91
N TYR A 84 8.03 -14.97 2.16
CA TYR A 84 8.94 -14.23 1.27
C TYR A 84 10.10 -13.57 2.00
N LEU A 85 9.84 -12.93 3.15
CA LEU A 85 10.87 -12.31 3.99
C LEU A 85 11.81 -13.37 4.60
N GLN A 86 11.29 -14.49 5.09
CA GLN A 86 12.07 -15.59 5.64
C GLN A 86 13.02 -16.21 4.60
N ALA A 87 12.59 -16.32 3.33
CA ALA A 87 13.42 -16.86 2.24
C ALA A 87 14.68 -16.02 1.93
N VAL A 88 14.68 -14.74 2.30
CA VAL A 88 15.86 -13.84 2.23
C VAL A 88 16.56 -13.64 3.58
N GLY A 89 16.12 -14.32 4.65
CA GLY A 89 16.70 -14.29 5.98
C GLY A 89 16.13 -13.20 6.91
N ILE A 90 15.14 -12.43 6.46
CA ILE A 90 14.41 -11.48 7.30
C ILE A 90 13.33 -12.27 8.04
N ARG A 91 13.56 -12.57 9.32
CA ARG A 91 12.62 -13.34 10.16
C ARG A 91 11.65 -12.37 10.82
N THR A 92 10.36 -12.68 10.85
CA THR A 92 9.33 -11.88 11.52
C THR A 92 8.57 -12.66 12.59
N ARG A 93 8.10 -11.97 13.64
CA ARG A 93 7.22 -12.46 14.72
C ARG A 93 5.99 -11.53 14.86
N GLY A 94 5.45 -11.28 16.07
CA GLY A 94 4.36 -10.31 16.38
C GLY A 94 4.57 -9.66 17.77
N ILE A 95 4.33 -8.36 18.05
CA ILE A 95 3.53 -7.30 17.37
C ILE A 95 4.28 -5.91 17.37
N TYR A 96 4.14 -5.10 16.30
CA TYR A 96 4.51 -3.67 16.10
C TYR A 96 5.89 -3.27 15.51
N ALA A 97 5.85 -2.38 14.50
CA ALA A 97 6.92 -1.44 14.15
C ALA A 97 6.32 -0.09 13.72
N SER A 98 6.78 1.02 14.29
CA SER A 98 6.44 2.39 13.86
C SER A 98 7.62 3.33 14.04
N GLY A 99 7.63 4.44 13.30
CA GLY A 99 8.68 5.45 13.40
C GLY A 99 8.25 6.78 12.77
N VAL A 100 8.52 7.88 13.47
CA VAL A 100 8.26 9.24 12.99
C VAL A 100 9.50 9.77 12.27
N VAL A 101 9.30 10.42 11.11
CA VAL A 101 10.36 11.12 10.38
C VAL A 101 10.10 12.63 10.52
N PRO A 102 10.87 13.38 11.34
CA PRO A 102 10.56 14.78 11.67
C PRO A 102 10.41 15.72 10.48
N GLU A 103 11.17 15.47 9.41
CA GLU A 103 11.11 16.22 8.15
C GLU A 103 9.76 16.06 7.43
N ILE A 104 9.13 14.88 7.51
CA ILE A 104 7.81 14.63 6.91
C ILE A 104 6.73 15.36 7.73
N GLU A 105 6.86 15.37 9.06
CA GLU A 105 5.92 16.07 9.94
C GLU A 105 5.92 17.59 9.68
N ASP A 106 7.10 18.22 9.60
CA ASP A 106 7.21 19.65 9.26
C ASP A 106 6.60 19.97 7.88
N LEU A 107 6.87 19.15 6.85
CA LEU A 107 6.24 19.31 5.54
C LEU A 107 4.72 19.13 5.59
N PHE A 108 4.21 18.18 6.38
CA PHE A 108 2.77 17.94 6.55
C PHE A 108 2.07 19.11 7.24
N GLN A 109 2.67 19.67 8.31
CA GLN A 109 2.16 20.86 9.00
C GLN A 109 2.14 22.10 8.10
N ARG A 110 3.15 22.27 7.22
CA ARG A 110 3.17 23.35 6.21
C ARG A 110 2.08 23.15 5.16
N GLN A 111 1.95 21.94 4.63
CA GLN A 111 0.93 21.57 3.64
C GLN A 111 -0.48 21.85 4.15
N ALA A 112 -0.77 21.54 5.42
CA ALA A 112 -2.07 21.75 6.04
C ALA A 112 -2.47 23.25 6.14
N ARG A 113 -1.50 24.17 6.12
CA ARG A 113 -1.71 25.63 6.25
C ARG A 113 -1.56 26.39 4.93
N GLU A 114 -1.04 25.76 3.89
CA GLU A 114 -0.84 26.37 2.57
C GLU A 114 -2.16 26.44 1.79
N LEU A 115 -2.59 27.65 1.41
CA LEU A 115 -3.83 27.90 0.68
C LEU A 115 -3.62 27.91 -0.84
N ASP A 116 -2.41 28.16 -1.33
CA ASP A 116 -2.09 28.07 -2.75
C ASP A 116 -2.04 26.61 -3.22
N ARG A 117 -2.89 26.28 -4.19
CA ARG A 117 -3.05 24.92 -4.72
C ARG A 117 -1.76 24.35 -5.31
N LYS A 118 -0.98 25.14 -6.04
CA LYS A 118 0.28 24.68 -6.69
C LYS A 118 1.39 24.49 -5.68
N LYS A 119 1.49 25.36 -4.66
CA LYS A 119 2.45 25.19 -3.56
C LYS A 119 2.10 23.96 -2.71
N ARG A 120 0.82 23.78 -2.39
CA ARG A 120 0.33 22.59 -1.66
C ARG A 120 0.68 21.29 -2.40
N GLU A 121 0.42 21.25 -3.71
CA GLU A 121 0.79 20.13 -4.59
C GLU A 121 2.30 19.83 -4.56
N ALA A 122 3.15 20.86 -4.67
CA ALA A 122 4.60 20.69 -4.62
C ALA A 122 5.09 20.08 -3.29
N VAL A 123 4.53 20.51 -2.16
CA VAL A 123 4.85 19.94 -0.83
C VAL A 123 4.35 18.50 -0.70
N LEU A 124 3.13 18.20 -1.16
CA LEU A 124 2.59 16.83 -1.19
C LEU A 124 3.45 15.88 -2.05
N HIS A 125 3.94 16.37 -3.18
CA HIS A 125 4.86 15.62 -4.04
C HIS A 125 6.23 15.41 -3.39
N GLN A 126 6.75 16.38 -2.64
CA GLN A 126 8.00 16.23 -1.90
C GLN A 126 7.87 15.19 -0.78
N ILE A 127 6.77 15.21 -0.01
CA ILE A 127 6.47 14.20 1.02
C ILE A 127 6.47 12.79 0.41
N GLN A 128 5.70 12.59 -0.67
CA GLN A 128 5.62 11.29 -1.35
C GLN A 128 6.99 10.81 -1.86
N GLN A 129 7.81 11.72 -2.40
CA GLN A 129 9.16 11.41 -2.86
C GLN A 129 10.07 10.95 -1.70
N ILE A 130 10.06 11.66 -0.57
CA ILE A 130 10.85 11.27 0.62
C ILE A 130 10.39 9.91 1.17
N MET A 131 9.07 9.65 1.19
CA MET A 131 8.50 8.37 1.64
C MET A 131 8.92 7.20 0.75
N HIS A 132 8.92 7.41 -0.58
CA HIS A 132 9.36 6.44 -1.57
C HIS A 132 10.88 6.18 -1.47
N ASP A 133 11.71 7.22 -1.54
CA ASP A 133 13.16 7.08 -1.66
C ASP A 133 13.79 6.56 -0.36
N ARG A 134 13.22 6.88 0.81
CA ARG A 134 13.62 6.28 2.09
C ARG A 134 12.99 4.90 2.33
N VAL A 135 12.15 4.42 1.41
CA VAL A 135 11.38 3.16 1.48
C VAL A 135 10.73 3.02 2.86
N LEU A 136 9.97 4.03 3.28
CA LEU A 136 9.35 4.04 4.61
C LEU A 136 8.20 3.05 4.74
N HIS A 137 7.58 2.73 3.60
CA HIS A 137 6.54 1.72 3.46
C HIS A 137 6.98 0.73 2.39
N VAL A 138 6.37 -0.45 2.38
CA VAL A 138 6.53 -1.43 1.29
C VAL A 138 5.14 -1.67 0.69
N PRO A 139 4.66 -0.82 -0.23
CA PRO A 139 3.36 -1.03 -0.87
C PRO A 139 3.37 -2.32 -1.69
N ILE A 140 2.21 -2.99 -1.74
CA ILE A 140 2.03 -4.27 -2.44
C ILE A 140 1.21 -4.04 -3.72
N TYR A 141 -0.07 -3.65 -3.56
CA TYR A 141 -0.98 -3.30 -4.64
C TYR A 141 -2.00 -2.24 -4.19
N GLU A 142 -2.55 -1.50 -5.16
CA GLU A 142 -3.85 -0.82 -5.01
C GLU A 142 -4.94 -1.88 -5.12
N LEU A 143 -5.65 -2.11 -4.01
CA LEU A 143 -6.69 -3.14 -3.90
C LEU A 143 -7.87 -2.85 -4.85
N ALA A 144 -8.19 -3.81 -5.71
CA ALA A 144 -9.45 -3.80 -6.45
C ALA A 144 -10.61 -4.24 -5.54
N PHE A 145 -11.61 -3.38 -5.38
CA PHE A 145 -12.81 -3.70 -4.63
C PHE A 145 -13.81 -4.47 -5.49
N LEU A 146 -14.32 -5.58 -4.95
CA LEU A 146 -15.36 -6.39 -5.56
C LEU A 146 -16.71 -6.06 -4.93
N TRP A 147 -17.65 -5.56 -5.73
CA TRP A 147 -19.00 -5.21 -5.27
C TRP A 147 -20.04 -6.24 -5.71
N GLY A 148 -20.66 -6.91 -4.75
CA GLY A 148 -21.86 -7.71 -4.97
C GLY A 148 -23.11 -6.83 -4.97
N VAL A 149 -23.62 -6.47 -6.15
CA VAL A 149 -24.85 -5.67 -6.27
C VAL A 149 -26.07 -6.58 -6.35
N GLY A 150 -27.00 -6.46 -5.39
CA GLY A 150 -28.20 -7.29 -5.32
C GLY A 150 -29.16 -7.02 -6.49
N PRO A 151 -29.93 -8.02 -6.97
CA PRO A 151 -30.73 -7.90 -8.20
C PRO A 151 -31.85 -6.84 -8.12
N ARG A 152 -32.27 -6.45 -6.91
CA ARG A 152 -33.25 -5.38 -6.65
C ARG A 152 -32.67 -3.97 -6.70
N VAL A 153 -31.35 -3.81 -6.67
CA VAL A 153 -30.70 -2.50 -6.76
C VAL A 153 -30.71 -2.05 -8.23
N GLU A 154 -31.10 -0.80 -8.44
CA GLU A 154 -31.05 -0.09 -9.73
C GLU A 154 -29.74 0.71 -9.82
N GLU A 155 -29.47 1.53 -8.81
CA GLU A 155 -28.22 2.31 -8.69
C GLU A 155 -27.61 2.04 -7.32
N ALA A 156 -26.36 1.55 -7.32
CA ALA A 156 -25.67 1.07 -6.11
C ALA A 156 -24.69 2.09 -5.48
N CYS A 157 -24.47 3.23 -6.15
CA CYS A 157 -23.59 4.33 -5.71
C CYS A 157 -22.17 3.91 -5.25
N VAL A 158 -21.66 2.78 -5.73
CA VAL A 158 -20.28 2.33 -5.46
C VAL A 158 -19.30 3.10 -6.35
N ASP A 159 -18.18 3.55 -5.77
CA ASP A 159 -17.13 4.36 -6.43
C ASP A 159 -17.60 5.71 -7.01
N TRP A 160 -18.76 6.21 -6.58
CA TRP A 160 -19.25 7.55 -6.95
C TRP A 160 -18.47 8.66 -6.24
N ILE A 161 -18.00 8.40 -5.03
CA ILE A 161 -17.07 9.28 -4.31
C ILE A 161 -15.65 8.79 -4.53
N LYS A 162 -14.83 9.63 -5.18
CA LYS A 162 -13.46 9.29 -5.61
C LYS A 162 -12.59 8.80 -4.45
N GLY A 163 -12.19 7.53 -4.48
CA GLY A 163 -11.37 6.90 -3.43
C GLY A 163 -12.15 6.39 -2.21
N PHE A 164 -13.48 6.42 -2.26
CA PHE A 164 -14.36 5.79 -1.27
C PHE A 164 -15.03 4.56 -1.90
N ALA A 165 -14.48 3.39 -1.59
CA ALA A 165 -14.83 2.13 -2.26
C ALA A 165 -16.13 1.46 -1.75
N TYR A 166 -17.02 2.20 -1.09
CA TYR A 166 -18.31 1.73 -0.61
C TYR A 166 -19.45 2.54 -1.26
N SER A 167 -20.68 2.07 -1.12
CA SER A 167 -21.87 2.80 -1.56
C SER A 167 -21.97 4.15 -0.84
N ALA A 168 -21.82 5.26 -1.58
CA ALA A 168 -22.17 6.61 -1.12
C ALA A 168 -22.22 7.59 -2.31
N PRO A 169 -23.03 8.66 -2.24
CA PRO A 169 -23.94 9.01 -1.14
C PRO A 169 -25.17 8.08 -1.11
N TYR A 170 -25.83 7.94 0.05
CA TYR A 170 -26.90 6.94 0.24
C TYR A 170 -28.27 7.45 -0.24
N GLU A 171 -28.44 8.77 -0.29
CA GLU A 171 -29.62 9.46 -0.82
C GLU A 171 -29.86 9.20 -2.31
N ASP A 172 -28.81 8.90 -3.08
CA ASP A 172 -28.89 8.58 -4.51
C ASP A 172 -29.04 7.06 -4.79
N LEU A 173 -28.99 6.21 -3.76
CA LEU A 173 -29.15 4.75 -3.91
C LEU A 173 -30.59 4.43 -4.33
N ARG A 174 -30.74 3.70 -5.44
CA ARG A 174 -32.04 3.38 -6.01
C ARG A 174 -32.31 1.89 -6.08
N LEU A 175 -33.57 1.53 -5.85
CA LEU A 175 -34.09 0.17 -6.04
C LEU A 175 -35.01 0.14 -7.26
N LYS A 176 -34.98 -0.99 -7.98
CA LYS A 176 -35.90 -1.25 -9.10
C LYS A 176 -37.34 -1.26 -8.58
N PRO A 177 -38.32 -0.80 -9.39
CA PRO A 177 -39.73 -0.88 -9.04
C PRO A 177 -40.13 -2.30 -8.60
N GLY A 178 -40.94 -2.38 -7.53
CA GLY A 178 -41.51 -3.65 -7.09
C GLY A 178 -42.45 -4.24 -8.15
N ARG A 179 -42.48 -5.58 -8.20
CA ARG A 179 -43.62 -6.32 -8.75
C ARG A 179 -44.70 -6.47 -7.67
#